data_AF-A0A948KIQ9-F1
#
_entry.id   AF-A0A948KIQ9-F1
#
_cell.length_a   1.000
_cell.length_b   1.000
_cell.length_c   1.000
_cell.angle_alpha   90.00
_cell.angle_beta   90.00
_cell.angle_gamma   90.00
#
_symmetry.space_group_name_H-M   'P 1'
#
loop_
_entity.id
_entity.type
_entity.pdbx_description
1 polymer ?
#
loop_
_entity_poly.entity_id
_entity_poly.type
_entity_poly.pdbx_seq_one_letter_code
_entity_poly.pdbx_strand_id
1 'polypeptide(L)'
;MRKLIITILILSFFARAVQAKWYRVSWEPGHDPNIQTDPNDTITYTVHIDTVDGRLHFPVGEALFYDFDRPVPWGPIKLWVTATNQYGDESFPSDEVKPPPPCPPENVVIGAQP
;
A
#
# COMPACT_ATOMS: atom_id res chain seq x y z
N MET A 1 36.71 -48.62 -21.65
CA MET A 1 35.36 -48.00 -21.71
C MET A 1 35.10 -47.34 -20.37
N ARG A 2 35.10 -46.00 -20.31
CA ARG A 2 35.06 -45.21 -19.06
C ARG A 2 33.61 -45.11 -18.55
N LYS A 3 33.39 -45.46 -17.28
CA LYS A 3 32.12 -45.26 -16.56
C LYS A 3 31.95 -43.77 -16.26
N LEU A 4 30.90 -43.16 -16.80
CA LEU A 4 30.54 -41.76 -16.56
C LEU A 4 29.72 -41.70 -15.25
N ILE A 5 30.30 -41.15 -14.20
CA ILE A 5 29.61 -40.87 -12.94
C ILE A 5 29.06 -39.44 -13.07
N ILE A 6 27.75 -39.30 -13.20
CA ILE A 6 27.07 -38.00 -13.21
C ILE A 6 26.72 -37.67 -11.76
N THR A 7 27.52 -36.82 -11.13
CA THR A 7 27.22 -36.23 -9.82
C THR A 7 26.19 -35.12 -10.02
N ILE A 8 24.94 -35.38 -9.64
CA ILE A 8 23.87 -34.38 -9.64
C ILE A 8 24.09 -33.46 -8.44
N LEU A 9 24.64 -32.26 -8.69
CA LEU A 9 24.64 -31.16 -7.73
C LEU A 9 23.21 -30.61 -7.66
N ILE A 10 22.46 -31.00 -6.65
CA ILE A 10 21.17 -30.36 -6.34
C ILE A 10 21.51 -28.97 -5.79
N LEU A 11 21.48 -27.97 -6.67
CA LEU A 11 21.47 -26.57 -6.27
C LEU A 11 20.17 -26.35 -5.49
N SER A 12 20.26 -26.31 -4.17
CA SER A 12 19.18 -25.89 -3.28
C SER A 12 18.85 -24.42 -3.56
N PHE A 13 18.04 -24.16 -4.59
CA PHE A 13 17.29 -22.93 -4.70
C PHE A 13 16.27 -22.94 -3.56
N PHE A 14 16.65 -22.37 -2.42
CA PHE A 14 15.68 -21.80 -1.50
C PHE A 14 14.97 -20.68 -2.27
N ALA A 15 13.92 -21.03 -3.01
CA ALA A 15 12.89 -20.07 -3.36
C ALA A 15 12.33 -19.59 -2.02
N ARG A 16 12.87 -18.46 -1.52
CA ARG A 16 12.22 -17.67 -0.49
C ARG A 16 10.85 -17.36 -1.07
N ALA A 17 9.82 -18.08 -0.64
CA ALA A 17 8.45 -17.74 -0.95
C ALA A 17 8.28 -16.31 -0.43
N VAL A 18 8.32 -15.33 -1.34
CA VAL A 18 7.83 -13.99 -1.05
C VAL A 18 6.34 -14.21 -0.89
N GLN A 19 5.91 -14.50 0.33
CA GLN A 19 4.51 -14.64 0.64
C GLN A 19 3.85 -13.34 0.15
N ALA A 20 2.85 -13.45 -0.69
CA ALA A 20 2.30 -12.31 -1.39
C ALA A 20 0.92 -12.04 -0.80
N LYS A 21 0.69 -10.88 -0.18
CA LYS A 21 -0.61 -10.60 0.46
C LYS A 21 -1.24 -9.28 0.01
N TRP A 22 -2.55 -9.35 -0.16
CA TRP A 22 -3.45 -8.32 -0.64
C TRP A 22 -3.99 -7.57 0.58
N TYR A 23 -3.79 -6.26 0.64
CA TYR A 23 -4.40 -5.38 1.64
C TYR A 23 -5.64 -4.72 1.04
N ARG A 24 -6.62 -4.41 1.90
CA ARG A 24 -7.61 -3.37 1.61
C ARG A 24 -7.33 -2.22 2.56
N VAL A 25 -7.09 -1.05 2.01
CA VAL A 25 -6.94 0.19 2.78
C VAL A 25 -8.22 0.99 2.61
N SER A 26 -8.83 1.44 3.70
CA SER A 26 -10.02 2.30 3.68
C SER A 26 -9.85 3.48 4.61
N TRP A 27 -10.49 4.60 4.29
CA TRP A 27 -10.43 5.84 5.09
C TRP A 27 -11.77 6.54 5.10
N GLU A 28 -11.94 7.46 6.04
CA GLU A 28 -13.07 8.37 6.07
C GLU A 28 -12.66 9.74 5.50
N PRO A 29 -13.55 10.44 4.78
CA PRO A 29 -13.30 11.82 4.37
C PRO A 29 -13.18 12.69 5.61
N GLY A 30 -11.98 13.23 5.85
CA GLY A 30 -11.75 14.25 6.88
C GLY A 30 -12.16 15.63 6.40
N HIS A 31 -12.41 16.54 7.34
CA HIS A 31 -12.46 17.97 7.05
C HIS A 31 -11.04 18.53 7.12
N ASP A 32 -10.41 18.75 5.96
CA ASP A 32 -9.08 19.34 5.89
C ASP A 32 -9.17 20.83 5.52
N PRO A 33 -8.63 21.76 6.34
CA PRO A 33 -8.68 23.19 6.03
C PRO A 33 -7.85 23.60 4.79
N ASN A 34 -6.90 22.78 4.34
CA ASN A 34 -6.12 23.04 3.11
C ASN A 34 -6.87 22.68 1.84
N ILE A 35 -7.85 21.76 1.91
CA ILE A 35 -8.74 21.49 0.80
C ILE A 35 -10.07 22.16 1.09
N GLN A 36 -10.29 23.30 0.46
CA GLN A 36 -11.63 23.85 0.43
C GLN A 36 -12.53 22.89 -0.34
N THR A 37 -13.55 22.38 0.34
CA THR A 37 -14.48 21.38 -0.20
C THR A 37 -15.88 21.95 -0.22
N ASP A 38 -16.40 22.22 -1.42
CA ASP A 38 -17.85 22.29 -1.66
C ASP A 38 -18.40 20.86 -1.76
N PRO A 39 -19.63 20.59 -1.29
CA PRO A 39 -20.26 19.28 -1.46
C PRO A 39 -20.33 18.75 -2.91
N ASN A 40 -20.11 19.60 -3.92
CA ASN A 40 -20.04 19.18 -5.33
C ASN A 40 -18.61 19.07 -5.89
N ASP A 41 -17.58 19.35 -5.09
CA ASP A 41 -16.20 19.24 -5.54
C ASP A 41 -15.77 17.78 -5.67
N THR A 42 -15.09 17.48 -6.78
CA THR A 42 -14.45 16.18 -6.96
C THR A 42 -13.18 16.11 -6.12
N ILE A 43 -13.11 15.11 -5.24
CA ILE A 43 -11.94 14.83 -4.40
C ILE A 43 -11.34 13.51 -4.82
N THR A 44 -10.06 13.52 -5.19
CA THR A 44 -9.31 12.33 -5.54
C THR A 44 -8.33 11.97 -4.45
N TYR A 45 -8.16 10.69 -4.18
CA TYR A 45 -7.30 10.17 -3.13
C TYR A 45 -6.08 9.47 -3.72
N THR A 46 -4.97 9.55 -2.99
CA THR A 46 -3.75 8.79 -3.28
C THR A 46 -3.29 8.08 -2.01
N VAL A 47 -3.09 6.76 -2.11
CA VAL A 47 -2.47 5.96 -1.03
C VAL A 47 -0.96 6.01 -1.20
N HIS A 48 -0.25 6.31 -0.12
CA HIS A 48 1.20 6.34 -0.03
C HIS A 48 1.68 5.19 0.84
N ILE A 49 2.77 4.56 0.41
CA ILE A 49 3.40 3.47 1.16
C ILE A 49 4.89 3.69 1.20
N ASP A 50 5.45 3.81 2.40
CA ASP A 50 6.89 3.64 2.58
C ASP A 50 7.20 2.17 2.83
N THR A 51 8.09 1.64 2.01
CA THR A 51 8.67 0.30 2.14
C THR A 51 10.18 0.40 2.26
N VAL A 52 10.84 -0.71 2.60
CA VAL A 52 12.31 -0.79 2.60
C VAL A 52 12.92 -0.58 1.20
N ASP A 53 12.15 -0.85 0.15
CA ASP A 53 12.58 -0.72 -1.24
C ASP A 53 12.29 0.69 -1.81
N GLY A 54 11.64 1.55 -1.03
CA GLY A 54 11.28 2.92 -1.40
C GLY A 54 9.81 3.23 -1.20
N ARG A 55 9.42 4.42 -1.68
CA ARG A 55 8.06 4.95 -1.56
C ARG A 55 7.23 4.65 -2.80
N LEU A 56 6.00 4.19 -2.58
CA LEU A 56 5.03 3.87 -3.61
C LEU A 56 3.81 4.78 -3.50
N HIS A 57 3.22 5.15 -4.64
CA HIS A 57 2.05 6.00 -4.75
C HIS A 57 0.98 5.28 -5.59
N PHE A 58 -0.25 5.22 -5.08
CA PHE A 58 -1.37 4.56 -5.74
C PHE A 58 -2.53 5.56 -5.85
N PRO A 59 -2.75 6.16 -7.03
CA PRO A 59 -3.91 7.00 -7.28
C PRO A 59 -5.19 6.16 -7.24
N VAL A 60 -6.17 6.60 -6.45
CA VAL A 60 -7.42 5.86 -6.21
C VAL A 60 -8.63 6.50 -6.88
N GLY A 61 -8.57 7.81 -7.16
CA GLY A 61 -9.74 8.58 -7.58
C GLY A 61 -10.65 8.87 -6.39
N GLU A 62 -11.97 8.87 -6.57
CA GLU A 62 -12.94 9.30 -5.54
C GLU A 62 -13.30 8.20 -4.52
N ALA A 63 -12.82 6.97 -4.71
CA ALA A 63 -13.16 5.87 -3.82
C ALA A 63 -12.49 6.02 -2.45
N LEU A 64 -13.20 5.64 -1.39
CA LEU A 64 -12.72 5.67 0.01
C LEU A 64 -12.02 4.39 0.45
N PHE A 65 -11.64 3.57 -0.52
CA PHE A 65 -10.85 2.38 -0.29
C PHE A 65 -10.00 2.04 -1.52
N TYR A 66 -8.91 1.31 -1.27
CA TYR A 66 -8.03 0.78 -2.28
C TYR A 66 -7.71 -0.69 -1.99
N ASP A 67 -7.98 -1.54 -2.97
CA ASP A 67 -7.60 -2.95 -2.95
C ASP A 67 -6.26 -3.11 -3.68
N PHE A 68 -5.27 -3.67 -2.99
CA PHE A 68 -3.97 -3.94 -3.58
C PHE A 68 -4.07 -5.06 -4.59
N ASP A 69 -3.78 -4.78 -5.86
CA ASP A 69 -3.77 -5.74 -6.97
C ASP A 69 -2.51 -6.61 -7.03
N ARG A 70 -1.55 -6.33 -6.16
CA ARG A 70 -0.28 -7.00 -6.04
C ARG A 70 0.14 -7.06 -4.58
N PRO A 71 0.95 -8.05 -4.20
CA PRO A 71 1.49 -8.12 -2.86
C PRO A 71 2.36 -6.91 -2.52
N VAL A 72 2.14 -6.36 -1.33
CA VAL A 72 3.04 -5.35 -0.76
C VAL A 72 4.32 -6.05 -0.27
N PRO A 73 5.53 -5.50 -0.54
CA PRO A 73 6.79 -6.08 -0.10
C PRO A 73 6.82 -6.40 1.39
N TRP A 74 7.50 -7.49 1.75
CA TRP A 74 7.61 -7.95 3.14
C TRP A 74 8.53 -7.06 3.95
N GLY A 75 7.98 -6.39 4.96
CA GLY A 75 8.74 -5.57 5.88
C GLY A 75 7.85 -4.63 6.69
N PRO A 76 8.43 -3.83 7.60
CA PRO A 76 7.72 -2.72 8.19
C PRO A 76 7.31 -1.76 7.06
N ILE A 77 6.01 -1.55 6.92
CA ILE A 77 5.45 -0.56 6.00
C ILE A 77 4.77 0.55 6.78
N LYS A 78 4.72 1.73 6.16
CA LYS A 78 3.95 2.87 6.65
C LYS A 78 2.94 3.24 5.59
N LEU A 79 1.69 3.41 5.97
CA LEU A 79 0.58 3.73 5.09
C LEU A 79 -0.05 5.05 5.49
N TRP A 80 -0.37 5.88 4.52
CA TRP A 80 -1.18 7.09 4.71
C TRP A 80 -1.85 7.49 3.39
N VAL A 81 -2.80 8.40 3.47
CA VAL A 81 -3.59 8.88 2.35
C VAL A 81 -3.46 10.39 2.26
N THR A 82 -3.42 10.90 1.04
CA THR A 82 -3.67 12.31 0.76
C THR A 82 -4.88 12.43 -0.16
N ALA A 83 -5.55 13.57 -0.09
CA ALA A 83 -6.60 13.96 -1.01
C ALA A 83 -6.14 15.15 -1.86
N THR A 84 -6.74 15.31 -3.03
CA THR A 84 -6.54 16.43 -3.94
C THR A 84 -7.89 16.82 -4.53
N ASN A 85 -8.27 18.10 -4.44
CA ASN A 85 -9.51 18.58 -5.09
C ASN A 85 -9.32 18.82 -6.59
N GLN A 86 -10.42 19.11 -7.27
CA GLN A 86 -10.43 19.46 -8.70
C GLN A 86 -9.60 20.70 -9.07
N TYR A 87 -9.24 21.54 -8.09
CA TYR A 87 -8.42 22.74 -8.29
C TYR A 87 -6.92 22.46 -8.11
N GLY A 88 -6.56 21.28 -7.60
CA GLY A 88 -5.18 20.86 -7.34
C GLY A 88 -4.69 21.15 -5.92
N ASP A 89 -5.55 21.59 -5.00
CA ASP A 89 -5.19 21.74 -3.59
C ASP A 89 -5.07 20.37 -2.93
N GLU A 90 -3.99 20.16 -2.19
CA GLU A 90 -3.68 18.91 -1.50
C GLU A 90 -3.98 18.98 -0.01
N SER A 91 -4.51 17.87 0.53
CA SER A 91 -4.72 17.71 1.96
C SER A 91 -3.37 17.56 2.66
N PHE A 92 -3.37 17.81 3.96
CA PHE A 92 -2.37 17.21 4.81
C PHE A 92 -2.44 15.66 4.73
N PRO A 93 -1.31 14.97 4.98
CA PRO A 93 -1.31 13.52 5.08
C PRO A 93 -2.15 13.04 6.27
N SER A 94 -3.00 12.04 6.03
CA SER A 94 -3.71 11.33 7.10
C SER A 94 -2.75 10.76 8.15
N ASP A 95 -3.31 10.30 9.28
CA ASP A 95 -2.53 9.59 10.28
C ASP A 95 -1.80 8.37 9.68
N GLU A 96 -0.51 8.24 10.03
CA GLU A 96 0.31 7.13 9.56
C GLU A 96 -0.09 5.84 10.28
N VAL A 97 -0.45 4.82 9.50
CA VAL A 97 -0.73 3.48 10.04
C VAL A 97 0.44 2.55 9.72
N LYS A 98 0.89 1.84 10.76
CA LYS A 98 1.86 0.75 10.66
C LYS A 98 1.12 -0.56 10.82
N PRO A 99 0.60 -1.15 9.72
CA PRO A 99 -0.10 -2.42 9.82
C PRO A 99 0.83 -3.48 10.40
N PRO A 100 0.32 -4.38 11.26
CA PRO A 100 1.13 -5.42 11.86
C PRO A 100 1.74 -6.33 10.78
N PRO A 101 2.95 -6.88 11.01
CA PRO A 101 3.51 -7.90 10.13
C PRO A 101 2.55 -9.11 10.05
N PRO A 102 2.35 -9.73 8.86
CA PRO A 102 1.03 -10.25 8.49
C PRO A 102 0.69 -11.66 9.01
N CYS A 103 -0.55 -11.82 9.47
CA CYS A 103 -1.44 -13.00 9.46
C CYS A 103 -2.91 -12.49 9.35
N PRO A 104 -3.92 -13.28 8.90
CA PRO A 104 -4.69 -13.32 7.61
C PRO A 104 -4.98 -11.97 6.87
N PRO A 105 -5.65 -11.92 5.68
CA PRO A 105 -5.91 -10.65 4.99
C PRO A 105 -6.65 -9.69 5.91
N GLU A 106 -6.20 -8.45 5.95
CA GLU A 106 -6.59 -7.49 6.97
C GLU A 106 -7.09 -6.22 6.29
N ASN A 107 -8.22 -5.71 6.78
CA ASN A 107 -8.70 -4.39 6.42
C ASN A 107 -7.94 -3.38 7.28
N VAL A 108 -7.15 -2.53 6.64
CA VAL A 108 -6.44 -1.44 7.30
C VAL A 108 -7.31 -0.20 7.19
N VAL A 109 -7.78 0.31 8.33
CA VAL A 109 -8.52 1.57 8.40
C VAL A 109 -7.56 2.69 8.75
N ILE A 110 -7.51 3.72 7.91
CA ILE A 110 -6.71 4.93 8.13
C ILE A 110 -7.66 6.03 8.58
N GLY A 111 -7.35 6.62 9.74
CA GLY A 111 -8.13 7.72 10.30
C GLY A 111 -7.96 9.00 9.47
N ALA A 112 -9.04 9.77 9.39
CA ALA A 112 -8.97 11.16 8.95
C ALA A 112 -8.12 11.98 9.94
N GLN A 113 -7.46 13.04 9.46
CA GLN A 113 -6.91 14.04 10.36
C GLN A 113 -8.02 14.69 11.20
N PRO A 114 -7.74 15.01 12.49
CA PRO A 114 -8.63 15.84 13.31
C PRO A 114 -8.68 17.30 12.83
#